data_AF-A0A5R8KBE8-F1
#
_entry.id   AF-A0A5R8KBE8-F1
#
_cell.length_a   1.000
_cell.length_b   1.000
_cell.length_c   1.000
_cell.angle_alpha   90.00
_cell.angle_beta   90.00
_cell.angle_gamma   90.00
#
_symmetry.space_group_name_H-M   'P 1'
#
loop_
_entity.id
_entity.type
_entity.pdbx_description
1 polymer ?
#
loop_
_entity_poly.entity_id
_entity_poly.type
_entity_poly.pdbx_seq_one_letter_code
_entity_poly.pdbx_strand_id
1 'polypeptide(L)'
;MIRRYNRNQLIKAILALGGGILYCFITYLFFRYIPAYIASNFGSPLSPTVAIAIGILGLAVAGISGYRNWKNRGGLQSYHESAFYHDLGESNGSAFMLDYYAHRVTAPAHVLSQIFLAGPLLLLKAGTLFSSMLPFSTDLEDRLAAALKALKAAKKWQSLDEYPDRQTEILFLAQMDLIDFSAHKGQPRIKTR
;
A
#
# COMPACT_ATOMS: atom_id res chain seq x y z
N MET A 1 -22.85 5.84 -6.97
CA MET A 1 -21.86 5.77 -5.87
C MET A 1 -20.86 4.66 -6.10
N ILE A 2 -21.27 3.39 -6.08
CA ILE A 2 -20.39 2.22 -6.25
C ILE A 2 -19.60 2.29 -7.57
N ARG A 3 -20.27 2.58 -8.69
CA ARG A 3 -19.61 2.67 -10.01
C ARG A 3 -18.46 3.68 -10.05
N ARG A 4 -18.63 4.84 -9.39
CA ARG A 4 -17.59 5.88 -9.32
C ARG A 4 -16.42 5.42 -8.45
N TYR A 5 -16.71 4.80 -7.31
CA TYR A 5 -15.70 4.26 -6.40
C TYR A 5 -14.88 3.15 -7.08
N ASN A 6 -15.53 2.13 -7.64
CA ASN A 6 -14.87 1.03 -8.33
C ASN A 6 -14.02 1.52 -9.51
N ARG A 7 -14.51 2.49 -10.30
CA ARG A 7 -13.71 3.09 -11.39
C ARG A 7 -12.43 3.74 -10.86
N ASN A 8 -12.53 4.49 -9.76
CA ASN A 8 -11.36 5.12 -9.16
C ASN A 8 -10.38 4.08 -8.59
N GLN A 9 -10.88 3.02 -7.94
CA GLN A 9 -10.03 1.94 -7.45
C GLN A 9 -9.35 1.18 -8.58
N LEU A 10 -10.07 0.92 -9.68
CA LEU A 10 -9.51 0.29 -10.87
C LEU A 10 -8.36 1.11 -11.47
N ILE A 11 -8.55 2.42 -11.64
CA ILE A 11 -7.51 3.31 -12.18
C ILE A 11 -6.28 3.30 -11.25
N LYS A 12 -6.48 3.43 -9.93
CA LYS A 12 -5.39 3.37 -8.96
C LYS A 12 -4.68 2.02 -8.99
N ALA A 13 -5.42 0.92 -9.11
CA ALA A 13 -4.87 -0.43 -9.15
C ALA A 13 -4.01 -0.65 -10.40
N ILE A 14 -4.48 -0.19 -11.57
CA ILE A 14 -3.73 -0.26 -12.83
C ILE A 14 -2.45 0.56 -12.74
N LEU A 15 -2.52 1.80 -12.21
CA LEU A 15 -1.35 2.65 -12.03
C LEU A 15 -0.35 2.04 -11.04
N ALA A 16 -0.84 1.48 -9.92
CA ALA A 16 0.01 0.81 -8.94
C ALA A 16 0.66 -0.45 -9.53
N LEU A 17 -0.07 -1.23 -10.33
CA LEU A 17 0.45 -2.42 -10.99
C LEU A 17 1.53 -2.06 -12.02
N GLY A 18 1.26 -1.08 -12.88
CA GLY A 18 2.21 -0.59 -13.87
C GLY A 18 3.47 0.01 -13.23
N GLY A 19 3.31 0.86 -12.21
CA GLY A 19 4.42 1.41 -11.44
C GLY A 19 5.20 0.33 -10.71
N GLY A 20 4.52 -0.65 -10.11
CA GLY A 20 5.13 -1.78 -9.42
C GLY A 20 6.01 -2.62 -10.34
N ILE A 21 5.51 -2.96 -11.53
CA ILE A 21 6.28 -3.68 -12.56
C ILE A 21 7.51 -2.87 -12.98
N LEU A 22 7.34 -1.57 -13.25
CA LEU A 22 8.43 -0.68 -13.65
C LEU A 22 9.55 -0.65 -12.59
N TYR A 23 9.21 -0.46 -11.32
CA TYR A 23 10.21 -0.41 -10.25
C TYR A 23 10.85 -1.78 -9.97
N CYS A 24 10.11 -2.88 -10.09
CA CYS A 24 10.70 -4.23 -10.04
C CYS A 24 11.70 -4.43 -11.19
N PHE A 25 11.38 -3.95 -12.40
CA PHE A 25 12.29 -4.02 -13.54
C PHE A 25 13.55 -3.18 -13.32
N ILE A 26 13.41 -1.93 -12.84
CA ILE A 26 14.55 -1.07 -12.49
C ILE A 26 15.44 -1.74 -11.43
N THR A 27 14.83 -2.34 -10.40
CA THR A 27 15.53 -3.09 -9.35
C THR A 27 16.34 -4.25 -9.94
N TYR A 28 15.73 -5.04 -10.82
CA TYR A 28 16.41 -6.11 -11.53
C TYR A 28 17.60 -5.61 -12.36
N LEU A 29 17.42 -4.54 -13.14
CA LEU A 29 18.49 -3.95 -13.95
C LEU A 29 19.64 -3.47 -13.07
N PHE A 30 19.33 -2.82 -11.94
CA PHE A 30 20.34 -2.36 -11.00
C PHE A 30 21.20 -3.51 -10.48
N PHE A 31 20.57 -4.56 -9.94
CA PHE A 31 21.30 -5.72 -9.40
C PHE A 31 22.00 -6.55 -10.48
N ARG A 32 21.53 -6.51 -11.73
CA ARG A 32 22.20 -7.18 -12.85
C ARG A 32 23.44 -6.43 -13.32
N TYR A 33 23.34 -5.12 -13.53
CA TYR A 33 24.38 -4.35 -14.22
C TYR A 33 25.39 -3.69 -13.28
N ILE A 34 24.98 -3.18 -12.12
CA ILE A 34 25.90 -2.49 -11.20
C ILE A 34 26.99 -3.43 -10.67
N PRO A 35 26.68 -4.64 -10.15
CA PRO A 35 27.72 -5.56 -9.70
C PRO A 35 28.64 -6.03 -10.84
N ALA A 36 28.10 -6.24 -12.04
CA ALA A 36 28.88 -6.62 -13.21
C ALA A 36 29.87 -5.51 -13.63
N TYR A 37 29.41 -4.26 -13.65
CA TYR A 37 30.25 -3.10 -13.92
C TYR A 37 31.34 -2.95 -12.86
N ILE A 38 31.00 -3.04 -11.57
CA ILE A 38 31.99 -2.98 -10.48
C ILE A 38 33.03 -4.09 -10.66
N ALA A 39 32.60 -5.33 -10.84
CA ALA A 39 33.50 -6.47 -10.98
C ALA A 39 34.43 -6.35 -12.19
N SER A 40 33.96 -5.80 -13.32
CA SER A 40 34.81 -5.51 -14.48
C SER A 40 35.89 -4.46 -14.18
N ASN A 41 35.60 -3.44 -13.37
CA ASN A 41 36.60 -2.44 -12.99
C ASN A 41 37.67 -3.01 -12.05
N PHE A 42 37.35 -4.07 -11.30
CA PHE A 42 38.30 -4.81 -10.47
C PHE A 42 38.99 -5.97 -11.22
N GLY A 43 38.88 -6.03 -12.56
CA GLY A 43 39.55 -7.03 -13.39
C GLY A 43 38.95 -8.44 -13.30
N SER A 44 37.78 -8.61 -12.68
CA SER A 44 37.08 -9.89 -12.53
C SER A 44 35.70 -9.81 -13.20
N PRO A 45 35.62 -9.80 -14.55
CA PRO A 45 34.34 -9.67 -15.25
C PRO A 45 33.41 -10.83 -14.90
N LEU A 46 32.21 -10.51 -14.44
CA LEU A 46 31.18 -11.52 -14.15
C LEU A 46 30.66 -12.11 -15.47
N SER A 47 30.44 -13.42 -15.48
CA SER A 47 29.78 -14.07 -16.61
C SER A 47 28.31 -13.60 -16.73
N PRO A 48 27.73 -13.57 -17.94
CA PRO A 48 26.35 -13.14 -18.13
C PRO A 48 25.34 -13.92 -17.28
N THR A 49 25.57 -15.23 -17.11
CA THR A 49 24.71 -16.12 -16.30
C THR A 49 24.73 -15.71 -14.83
N VAL A 50 25.91 -15.39 -14.28
CA VAL A 50 26.04 -14.95 -12.88
C VAL A 50 25.40 -13.58 -12.68
N ALA A 51 25.57 -12.64 -13.62
CA ALA A 51 24.92 -11.34 -13.55
C ALA A 51 23.38 -11.45 -13.58
N ILE A 52 22.83 -12.34 -14.41
CA ILE A 52 21.38 -12.63 -14.44
C ILE A 52 20.92 -13.21 -13.09
N ALA A 53 21.66 -14.18 -12.53
CA ALA A 53 21.34 -14.79 -11.25
C ALA A 53 21.34 -13.77 -10.10
N ILE A 54 22.33 -12.87 -10.05
CA ILE A 54 22.40 -11.78 -9.06
C ILE A 54 21.20 -10.84 -9.21
N GLY A 55 20.83 -10.48 -10.45
CA GLY A 55 19.64 -9.66 -10.71
C GLY A 55 18.35 -10.27 -10.18
N ILE A 56 18.13 -11.57 -10.43
CA ILE A 56 16.96 -12.31 -9.93
C ILE A 56 16.99 -12.40 -8.40
N LEU A 57 18.15 -12.71 -7.82
CA LEU A 57 18.30 -12.85 -6.37
C LEU A 57 18.08 -11.51 -5.65
N GLY A 58 18.60 -10.41 -6.19
CA GLY A 58 18.35 -9.06 -5.68
C GLY A 58 16.87 -8.69 -5.72
N LEU A 59 16.18 -9.01 -6.81
CA LEU A 59 14.73 -8.80 -6.92
C LEU A 59 13.96 -9.66 -5.90
N ALA A 60 14.35 -10.92 -5.70
CA ALA A 60 13.74 -11.81 -4.71
C ALA A 60 13.91 -11.28 -3.28
N VAL A 61 15.11 -10.80 -2.93
CA VAL A 61 15.39 -10.19 -1.63
C VAL A 61 14.56 -8.91 -1.42
N ALA A 62 14.47 -8.06 -2.45
CA ALA A 62 13.64 -6.85 -2.40
C ALA A 62 12.14 -7.20 -2.23
N GLY A 63 11.66 -8.23 -2.95
CA GLY A 63 10.30 -8.75 -2.84
C GLY A 63 9.97 -9.26 -1.44
N ILE A 64 10.83 -10.12 -0.87
CA ILE A 64 10.66 -10.65 0.49
C ILE A 64 10.68 -9.52 1.52
N SER A 65 11.61 -8.56 1.36
CA SER A 65 11.72 -7.41 2.25
C SER A 65 10.49 -6.51 2.19
N GLY A 66 9.99 -6.22 0.98
CA GLY A 66 8.76 -5.47 0.76
C GLY A 66 7.55 -6.16 1.37
N TYR A 67 7.41 -7.47 1.19
CA TYR A 67 6.33 -8.25 1.78
C TYR A 67 6.38 -8.26 3.31
N ARG A 68 7.57 -8.45 3.90
CA ARG A 68 7.75 -8.40 5.37
C ARG A 68 7.39 -7.03 5.93
N ASN A 69 7.82 -5.95 5.26
CA ASN A 69 7.49 -4.59 5.67
C ASN A 69 5.97 -4.34 5.60
N TRP A 70 5.33 -4.78 4.50
CA TRP A 70 3.88 -4.71 4.36
C TRP A 70 3.14 -5.48 5.46
N LYS A 71 3.58 -6.70 5.79
CA LYS A 71 2.98 -7.53 6.85
C LYS A 71 3.14 -6.89 8.23
N ASN A 72 4.32 -6.34 8.53
CA ASN A 72 4.62 -5.73 9.83
C ASN A 72 3.82 -4.44 10.09
N ARG A 73 3.42 -3.72 9.04
CA ARG A 73 2.60 -2.49 9.12
C ARG A 73 1.09 -2.76 9.18
N GLY A 74 0.66 -3.98 9.48
CA GLY A 74 -0.76 -4.35 9.57
C GLY A 74 -1.40 -4.75 8.23
N GLY A 75 -0.62 -4.92 7.16
CA GLY A 75 -1.11 -5.45 5.89
C GLY A 75 -2.26 -4.66 5.26
N LEU A 76 -3.36 -5.35 4.97
CA LEU A 76 -4.59 -4.82 4.32
C LEU A 76 -5.28 -3.65 5.07
N GLN A 77 -4.93 -3.39 6.35
CA GLN A 77 -5.70 -2.46 7.20
C GLN A 77 -5.23 -1.01 7.23
N SER A 78 -4.04 -0.65 6.75
CA SER A 78 -3.52 0.74 6.88
C SER A 78 -2.83 1.26 5.63
N TYR A 79 -3.53 1.33 4.50
CA TYR A 79 -2.99 1.97 3.29
C TYR A 79 -3.95 2.96 2.63
N HIS A 80 -4.56 3.82 3.46
CA HIS A 80 -4.88 5.18 3.02
C HIS A 80 -3.60 6.02 3.09
N GLU A 81 -2.66 5.82 2.17
CA GLU A 81 -1.75 6.91 1.81
C GLU A 81 -0.97 6.61 0.52
N SER A 82 -0.66 7.71 -0.14
CA SER A 82 -0.25 7.81 -1.53
C SER A 82 1.03 7.06 -1.86
N ALA A 83 1.22 6.74 -3.14
CA ALA A 83 2.44 6.13 -3.69
C ALA A 83 3.70 7.01 -3.53
N PHE A 84 3.62 8.15 -2.83
CA PHE A 84 4.69 9.12 -2.66
C PHE A 84 4.68 9.84 -1.29
N TYR A 85 3.96 9.34 -0.27
CA TYR A 85 4.05 9.95 1.05
C TYR A 85 5.15 9.34 1.91
N HIS A 86 6.09 10.22 2.25
CA HIS A 86 7.02 10.14 3.36
C HIS A 86 6.23 9.94 4.66
N ASP A 87 6.32 8.74 5.21
CA ASP A 87 6.17 8.56 6.64
C ASP A 87 7.54 8.89 7.28
N LEU A 88 7.83 10.19 7.39
CA LEU A 88 8.90 10.75 8.23
C LEU A 88 8.45 10.91 9.68
N GLY A 89 7.34 10.27 10.07
CA GLY A 89 6.58 10.69 11.23
C GLY A 89 6.00 9.58 12.10
N GLU A 90 6.58 8.38 12.16
CA GLU A 90 6.39 7.52 13.33
C GLU A 90 7.52 6.48 13.49
N SER A 91 8.47 6.91 14.32
CA SER A 91 9.46 6.14 15.07
C SER A 91 9.12 4.65 15.26
N ASN A 92 9.64 3.79 14.39
CA ASN A 92 9.80 2.36 14.66
C ASN A 92 11.24 2.10 15.13
N GLY A 93 11.41 1.61 16.36
CA GLY A 93 12.69 1.41 17.05
C GLY A 93 13.73 0.53 16.33
N SER A 94 13.38 -0.14 15.23
CA SER A 94 14.34 -0.82 14.35
C SER A 94 15.09 0.14 13.40
N ALA A 95 14.51 1.30 13.09
CA ALA A 95 15.19 2.38 12.37
C ALA A 95 16.21 3.07 13.29
N PHE A 96 15.89 3.28 14.56
CA PHE A 96 16.80 3.92 15.53
C PHE A 96 18.04 3.05 15.85
N MET A 97 17.89 1.72 15.88
CA MET A 97 19.03 0.81 16.05
C MET A 97 19.94 0.77 14.81
N LEU A 98 19.38 0.93 13.61
CA LEU A 98 20.21 1.11 12.41
C LEU A 98 20.83 2.51 12.39
N ASP A 99 20.09 3.57 12.68
CA ASP A 99 20.58 4.97 12.66
C ASP A 99 21.73 5.20 13.65
N TYR A 100 21.68 4.56 14.83
CA TYR A 100 22.77 4.59 15.80
C TYR A 100 24.04 3.86 15.31
N TYR A 101 23.90 2.85 14.45
CA TYR A 101 25.01 2.17 13.77
C TYR A 101 25.36 2.77 12.38
N ALA A 102 24.48 3.59 11.80
CA ALA A 102 24.45 3.94 10.38
C ALA A 102 24.69 5.43 10.10
N HIS A 103 25.51 6.10 10.89
CA HIS A 103 26.18 7.35 10.47
C HIS A 103 27.09 7.17 9.21
N ARG A 104 27.00 6.03 8.52
CA ARG A 104 27.71 5.68 7.28
C ARG A 104 26.80 5.33 6.10
N VAL A 105 25.47 5.24 6.27
CA VAL A 105 24.56 4.98 5.13
C VAL A 105 24.26 6.33 4.48
N THR A 106 24.93 6.60 3.37
CA THR A 106 24.81 7.86 2.63
C THR A 106 23.38 8.05 2.09
N ALA A 107 22.88 9.29 2.05
CA ALA A 107 21.55 9.64 1.55
C ALA A 107 21.13 8.95 0.21
N PRO A 108 22.03 8.70 -0.76
CA PRO A 108 21.71 7.94 -1.97
C PRO A 108 21.29 6.48 -1.70
N ALA A 109 21.89 5.82 -0.71
CA ALA A 109 21.52 4.44 -0.36
C ALA A 109 20.10 4.36 0.22
N HIS A 110 19.68 5.38 0.97
CA HIS A 110 18.32 5.48 1.47
C HIS A 110 17.31 5.63 0.32
N VAL A 111 17.59 6.50 -0.65
CA VAL A 111 16.75 6.68 -1.85
C VAL A 111 16.67 5.40 -2.68
N LEU A 112 17.80 4.72 -2.89
CA LEU A 112 17.83 3.44 -3.62
C LEU A 112 17.01 2.36 -2.91
N SER A 113 17.10 2.27 -1.58
CA SER A 113 16.28 1.35 -0.79
C SER A 113 14.79 1.61 -0.98
N GLN A 114 14.36 2.88 -0.98
CA GLN A 114 12.97 3.26 -1.24
C GLN A 114 12.52 2.84 -2.65
N ILE A 115 13.35 3.07 -3.67
CA ILE A 115 13.05 2.68 -5.06
C ILE A 115 12.90 1.16 -5.18
N PHE A 116 13.79 0.39 -4.57
CA PHE A 116 13.75 -1.07 -4.65
C PHE A 116 12.57 -1.67 -3.90
N LEU A 117 12.18 -1.06 -2.79
CA LEU A 117 11.00 -1.48 -2.03
C LEU A 117 9.68 -0.99 -2.66
N ALA A 118 9.70 0.10 -3.43
CA ALA A 118 8.51 0.66 -4.06
C ALA A 118 7.83 -0.35 -5.00
N GLY A 119 8.61 -1.11 -5.78
CA GLY A 119 8.06 -2.10 -6.73
C GLY A 119 7.15 -3.12 -6.06
N PRO A 120 7.67 -3.97 -5.15
CA PRO A 120 6.89 -4.95 -4.42
C PRO A 120 5.70 -4.36 -3.65
N LEU A 121 5.89 -3.20 -3.01
CA LEU A 121 4.83 -2.54 -2.25
C LEU A 121 3.69 -2.05 -3.14
N LEU A 122 3.99 -1.52 -4.32
CA LEU A 122 2.98 -1.09 -5.30
C LEU A 122 2.21 -2.28 -5.90
N LEU A 123 2.87 -3.41 -6.11
CA LEU A 123 2.20 -4.64 -6.55
C LEU A 123 1.23 -5.17 -5.48
N LEU A 124 1.65 -5.18 -4.22
CA LEU A 124 0.77 -5.53 -3.10
C LEU A 124 -0.42 -4.56 -3.01
N LYS A 125 -0.16 -3.25 -3.15
CA LYS A 125 -1.20 -2.21 -3.19
C LYS A 125 -2.19 -2.41 -4.33
N ALA A 126 -1.76 -2.82 -5.51
CA ALA A 126 -2.67 -3.15 -6.59
C ALA A 126 -3.61 -4.29 -6.21
N GLY A 127 -3.07 -5.36 -5.62
CA GLY A 127 -3.87 -6.48 -5.10
C GLY A 127 -4.92 -6.04 -4.07
N THR A 128 -4.52 -5.19 -3.11
CA THR A 128 -5.46 -4.67 -2.11
C THR A 128 -6.56 -3.82 -2.75
N LEU A 129 -6.22 -2.97 -3.73
CA LEU A 129 -7.18 -2.13 -4.44
C LEU A 129 -8.19 -2.97 -5.21
N PHE A 130 -7.75 -4.04 -5.88
CA PHE A 130 -8.66 -4.97 -6.54
C PHE A 130 -9.59 -5.68 -5.55
N SER A 131 -9.07 -6.15 -4.41
CA SER A 131 -9.89 -6.79 -3.38
C SER A 131 -10.89 -5.86 -2.69
N SER A 132 -10.61 -4.55 -2.69
CA SER A 132 -11.48 -3.52 -2.10
C SER A 132 -12.64 -3.09 -3.00
N MET A 133 -12.77 -3.63 -4.21
CA MET A 133 -13.88 -3.27 -5.09
C MET A 133 -15.20 -3.83 -4.55
N LEU A 134 -16.25 -2.99 -4.56
CA LEU A 134 -17.56 -3.37 -4.06
C LEU A 134 -18.36 -4.10 -5.16
N PRO A 135 -19.16 -5.11 -4.82
CA PRO A 135 -20.07 -5.74 -5.79
C PRO A 135 -21.06 -4.69 -6.31
N PHE A 136 -21.23 -4.61 -7.63
CA PHE A 136 -22.19 -3.69 -8.23
C PHE A 136 -23.56 -4.34 -8.33
N SER A 137 -24.54 -3.81 -7.59
CA SER A 137 -25.96 -4.07 -7.80
C SER A 137 -26.76 -2.78 -7.56
N THR A 138 -27.83 -2.60 -8.34
CA THR A 138 -28.73 -1.45 -8.19
C THR A 138 -29.38 -1.44 -6.81
N ASP A 139 -29.80 -2.60 -6.33
CA ASP A 139 -30.35 -2.78 -4.98
C ASP A 139 -29.39 -2.35 -3.86
N LEU A 140 -28.10 -2.73 -3.94
CA LEU A 140 -27.11 -2.31 -2.95
C LEU A 140 -26.85 -0.81 -3.02
N GLU A 141 -26.85 -0.22 -4.22
CA GLU A 141 -26.68 1.21 -4.40
C GLU A 141 -27.83 2.01 -3.76
N ASP A 142 -29.07 1.53 -3.91
CA ASP A 142 -30.25 2.11 -3.28
C ASP A 142 -30.22 1.97 -1.76
N ARG A 143 -29.83 0.80 -1.24
CA ARG A 143 -29.63 0.57 0.20
C ARG A 143 -28.56 1.48 0.81
N LEU A 144 -27.43 1.64 0.12
CA LEU A 144 -26.35 2.56 0.53
C LEU A 144 -26.83 4.02 0.54
N ALA A 145 -27.59 4.44 -0.47
CA ALA A 145 -28.14 5.79 -0.54
C ALA A 145 -29.13 6.04 0.61
N ALA A 146 -29.99 5.07 0.92
CA ALA A 146 -30.91 5.13 2.04
C ALA A 146 -30.20 5.19 3.40
N ALA A 147 -29.15 4.36 3.59
CA ALA A 147 -28.32 4.38 4.79
C ALA A 147 -27.60 5.73 4.96
N LEU A 148 -27.00 6.26 3.89
CA LEU A 148 -26.35 7.57 3.92
C LEU A 148 -27.33 8.70 4.26
N LYS A 149 -28.54 8.66 3.70
CA LYS A 149 -29.60 9.65 4.01
C LYS A 149 -30.00 9.60 5.49
N ALA A 150 -30.15 8.38 6.05
CA ALA A 150 -30.47 8.20 7.45
C ALA A 150 -29.38 8.74 8.38
N LEU A 151 -28.11 8.44 8.10
CA LEU A 151 -26.97 8.96 8.88
C LEU A 151 -26.85 10.49 8.78
N LYS A 152 -27.09 11.07 7.59
CA LYS A 152 -27.06 12.53 7.39
C LYS A 152 -28.16 13.24 8.16
N ALA A 153 -29.33 12.60 8.31
CA ALA A 153 -30.42 13.14 9.10
C ALA A 153 -30.08 13.18 10.60
N ALA A 154 -29.32 12.20 11.09
CA ALA A 154 -28.96 12.11 12.51
C ALA A 154 -27.96 13.20 12.96
N LYS A 155 -27.04 13.64 12.08
CA LYS A 155 -26.01 14.69 12.33
C LYS A 155 -25.17 14.52 13.61
N LYS A 156 -25.12 13.33 14.20
CA LYS A 156 -24.40 13.02 15.44
C LYS A 156 -23.50 11.80 15.25
N TRP A 157 -22.56 11.61 16.18
CA TRP A 157 -21.83 10.36 16.28
C TRP A 157 -22.77 9.25 16.75
N GLN A 158 -22.84 8.15 15.99
CA GLN A 158 -23.71 7.01 16.27
C GLN A 158 -22.89 5.74 16.38
N SER A 159 -23.30 4.81 17.25
CA SER A 159 -22.71 3.47 17.27
C SER A 159 -23.19 2.65 16.08
N LEU A 160 -22.36 1.75 15.59
CA LEU A 160 -22.76 0.74 14.60
C LEU A 160 -23.89 -0.16 15.14
N ASP A 161 -23.96 -0.34 16.46
CA ASP A 161 -25.00 -1.14 17.14
C ASP A 161 -26.40 -0.50 17.02
N GLU A 162 -26.50 0.80 16.71
CA GLU A 162 -27.78 1.47 16.44
C GLU A 162 -28.41 1.02 15.12
N TYR A 163 -27.67 0.28 14.28
CA TYR A 163 -28.05 -0.11 12.92
C TYR A 163 -27.70 -1.58 12.61
N PRO A 164 -28.23 -2.56 13.34
CA PRO A 164 -27.87 -3.97 13.16
C PRO A 164 -28.17 -4.49 11.75
N ASP A 165 -29.25 -4.02 11.12
CA ASP A 165 -29.66 -4.44 9.77
C ASP A 165 -28.92 -3.73 8.64
N ARG A 166 -28.07 -2.73 8.95
CA ARG A 166 -27.38 -1.88 7.94
C ARG A 166 -25.87 -1.81 8.15
N GLN A 167 -25.30 -2.72 8.94
CA GLN A 167 -23.88 -2.68 9.28
C GLN A 167 -22.99 -2.78 8.03
N THR A 168 -23.34 -3.66 7.10
CA THR A 168 -22.60 -3.87 5.84
C THR A 168 -22.58 -2.59 4.99
N GLU A 169 -23.73 -1.95 4.83
CA GLU A 169 -23.87 -0.71 4.09
C GLU A 169 -23.07 0.42 4.74
N ILE A 170 -23.09 0.51 6.07
CA ILE A 170 -22.29 1.49 6.81
C ILE A 170 -20.79 1.24 6.61
N LEU A 171 -20.33 -0.02 6.69
CA LEU A 171 -18.92 -0.34 6.44
C LEU A 171 -18.50 0.02 5.01
N PHE A 172 -19.35 -0.21 4.01
CA PHE A 172 -19.09 0.21 2.63
C PHE A 172 -19.08 1.74 2.48
N LEU A 173 -19.96 2.47 3.16
CA LEU A 173 -19.93 3.94 3.17
C LEU A 173 -18.63 4.47 3.81
N ALA A 174 -18.14 3.83 4.87
CA ALA A 174 -16.87 4.18 5.52
C ALA A 174 -15.68 3.88 4.59
N GLN A 175 -15.67 2.71 3.96
CA GLN A 175 -14.66 2.33 2.96
C GLN A 175 -14.64 3.27 1.72
N MET A 176 -15.77 3.93 1.43
CA MET A 176 -15.90 4.93 0.38
C MET A 176 -15.53 6.35 0.83
N ASP A 177 -15.05 6.55 2.06
CA ASP A 177 -14.79 7.87 2.70
C ASP A 177 -16.01 8.82 2.67
N LEU A 178 -17.23 8.27 2.69
CA LEU A 178 -18.47 9.06 2.69
C LEU A 178 -18.97 9.38 4.10
N ILE A 179 -18.45 8.67 5.09
CA ILE A 179 -18.69 8.85 6.51
C ILE A 179 -17.36 8.73 7.24
N ASP A 180 -17.18 9.50 8.30
CA ASP A 180 -16.05 9.34 9.20
C ASP A 180 -16.33 8.16 10.14
N PHE A 181 -15.37 7.25 10.23
CA PHE A 181 -15.40 6.09 11.09
C PHE A 181 -14.28 6.22 12.13
N SER A 182 -14.62 6.12 13.42
CA SER A 182 -13.65 6.15 14.50
C SER A 182 -13.80 4.90 15.37
N ALA A 183 -12.73 4.12 15.47
CA ALA A 183 -12.62 3.01 16.42
C ALA A 183 -12.23 3.55 17.81
N HIS A 184 -13.05 4.42 18.40
CA HIS A 184 -12.74 4.98 19.72
C HIS A 184 -13.12 3.99 20.82
N LYS A 185 -12.13 3.48 21.58
CA LYS A 185 -12.31 2.63 22.78
C LYS A 185 -13.34 1.48 22.60
N GLY A 186 -13.18 0.70 21.54
CA GLY A 186 -13.86 -0.60 21.39
C GLY A 186 -15.26 -0.58 20.76
N GLN A 187 -15.87 0.59 20.50
CA GLN A 187 -17.11 0.67 19.71
C GLN A 187 -16.94 1.58 18.49
N PRO A 188 -17.19 1.05 17.27
CA PRO A 188 -17.10 1.84 16.05
C PRO A 188 -18.16 2.94 16.03
N ARG A 189 -17.71 4.20 15.96
CA ARG A 189 -18.56 5.39 15.87
C ARG A 189 -18.56 5.97 14.46
N ILE A 190 -19.73 6.40 14.01
CA ILE A 190 -19.97 6.88 12.66
C ILE A 190 -20.48 8.31 12.72
N LYS A 191 -19.94 9.19 11.85
CA LYS A 191 -20.50 10.52 11.62
C LYS A 191 -20.43 10.86 10.13
N THR A 192 -21.47 11.48 9.59
CA THR A 192 -21.43 12.02 8.23
C THR A 192 -20.66 13.33 8.20
N ARG A 193 -19.80 13.50 7.19
CA ARG A 193 -19.19 14.78 6.85
C ARG A 193 -20.24 15.81 6.41
#